data_AF-A0A5T5STN8-F1
#
_entry.id   AF-A0A5T5STN8-F1
#
_cell.length_a   1.000
_cell.length_b   1.000
_cell.length_c   1.000
_cell.angle_alpha   90.00
_cell.angle_beta   90.00
_cell.angle_gamma   90.00
#
_symmetry.space_group_name_H-M   'P 1'
#
loop_
_entity.id
_entity.type
_entity.pdbx_description
1 polymer ?
#
loop_
_entity_poly.entity_id
_entity_poly.type
_entity_poly.pdbx_seq_one_letter_code
_entity_poly.pdbx_strand_id
1 'polypeptide(L)'
;MKISYLKSSPSMIEVLKNNYEAFIIQNYKFNHLGLFHDEDSIYAVIQNYKESNTTLDEIQELYNYRFKTAGVPGPTFTEEVKDNYIKIDLRNTYEKVSLFGQPFNAFEFNNNIRIAIPSKFHPFHVDMKWSDNSFTFTFNKELTPNDIDEIILICESLGFYGYKYNIKTDHELPDYNHQIKKSNTQGNLTLVASQYLRNNQPKEILEKYEEDQDFWTEKRANIFSDVNLTKDECLIDSFRKSQNRCFVDASVFPRNNIREYISLYDTVIIAIPLADSPNSQSFYDIFKISKIELLELVRRGRIKFVAFQNLQRYDSNFLADVLSVDPECVLFSRRLAAATLLAIREKTGLFGFAFDSSTQYNLLKECYNSKVDALKILAESLSENIAFFEYGINQRGALGISQFCGASFAAQIYKSRGRDYGIELMTSAMSLEFSLGLGAHHFPFEHTGYSEVNACKILNGIYNGVQQSQ
;
A
#
# COMPACT_ATOMS: atom_id res chain seq x y z
N MET A 1 -3.45 -1.68 33.16
CA MET A 1 -4.54 -0.68 33.16
C MET A 1 -5.67 -1.27 32.32
N LYS A 2 -6.89 -1.37 32.87
CA LYS A 2 -8.04 -1.89 32.11
C LYS A 2 -8.62 -0.77 31.24
N ILE A 3 -8.96 -1.07 29.99
CA ILE A 3 -9.64 -0.13 29.09
C ILE A 3 -11.15 -0.19 29.34
N SER A 4 -11.79 0.96 29.51
CA SER A 4 -13.26 1.06 29.61
C SER A 4 -13.82 1.47 28.26
N TYR A 5 -14.84 0.74 27.78
CA TYR A 5 -15.45 1.03 26.49
C TYR A 5 -16.14 2.40 26.48
N LEU A 6 -16.97 2.68 27.49
CA LEU A 6 -17.71 3.95 27.59
C LEU A 6 -16.83 5.19 27.82
N LYS A 7 -15.67 5.02 28.48
CA LYS A 7 -14.79 6.16 28.82
C LYS A 7 -13.68 6.38 27.81
N SER A 8 -13.46 5.46 26.88
CA SER A 8 -12.43 5.59 25.85
C SER A 8 -12.96 6.44 24.70
N SER A 9 -12.06 7.18 24.04
CA SER A 9 -12.42 7.82 22.78
C SER A 9 -12.70 6.74 21.72
N PRO A 10 -13.60 7.01 20.76
CA PRO A 10 -13.88 6.05 19.69
C PRO A 10 -12.63 5.65 18.89
N SER A 11 -11.72 6.59 18.65
CA SER A 11 -10.45 6.30 17.98
C SER A 11 -9.55 5.32 18.75
N MET A 12 -9.57 5.35 20.09
CA MET A 12 -8.83 4.38 20.90
C MET A 12 -9.42 2.98 20.76
N ILE A 13 -10.75 2.87 20.62
CA ILE A 13 -11.43 1.61 20.32
C ILE A 13 -11.03 1.10 18.93
N GLU A 14 -10.94 1.97 17.93
CA GLU A 14 -10.48 1.58 16.59
C GLU A 14 -9.02 1.07 16.60
N VAL A 15 -8.13 1.70 17.37
CA VAL A 15 -6.75 1.20 17.52
C VAL A 15 -6.73 -0.18 18.21
N LEU A 16 -7.60 -0.40 19.21
CA LEU A 16 -7.75 -1.71 19.83
C LEU A 16 -8.27 -2.76 18.83
N LYS A 17 -9.28 -2.41 18.02
CA LYS A 17 -9.79 -3.27 16.94
C LYS A 17 -8.66 -3.66 15.98
N ASN A 18 -7.89 -2.68 15.48
CA ASN A 18 -6.75 -2.92 14.58
C ASN A 18 -5.72 -3.89 15.19
N ASN A 19 -5.30 -3.65 16.44
CA ASN A 19 -4.33 -4.51 17.13
C ASN A 19 -4.85 -5.94 17.31
N TYR A 20 -6.12 -6.10 17.70
CA TYR A 20 -6.74 -7.41 17.86
C TYR A 20 -6.90 -8.14 16.54
N GLU A 21 -7.26 -7.44 15.46
CA GLU A 21 -7.38 -8.02 14.12
C GLU A 21 -6.04 -8.57 13.62
N ALA A 22 -4.96 -7.81 13.78
CA ALA A 22 -3.62 -8.30 13.46
C ALA A 22 -3.27 -9.56 14.27
N PHE A 23 -3.67 -9.60 15.54
CA PHE A 23 -3.47 -10.74 16.41
C PHE A 23 -4.26 -11.98 15.96
N ILE A 24 -5.57 -11.87 15.68
CA ILE A 24 -6.37 -13.03 15.24
C ILE A 24 -5.94 -13.53 13.86
N ILE A 25 -5.51 -12.63 12.95
CA ILE A 25 -5.05 -12.98 11.62
C ILE A 25 -3.74 -13.78 11.71
N GLN A 26 -2.77 -13.35 12.53
CA GLN A 26 -1.51 -14.07 12.68
C GLN A 26 -1.62 -15.32 13.59
N ASN A 27 -2.66 -15.38 14.42
CA ASN A 27 -2.92 -16.50 15.32
C ASN A 27 -4.24 -17.19 14.98
N TYR A 28 -4.54 -17.32 13.68
CA TYR A 28 -5.80 -17.88 13.18
C TYR A 28 -6.07 -19.32 13.63
N LYS A 29 -5.02 -20.02 14.09
CA LYS A 29 -5.08 -21.40 14.59
C LYS A 29 -5.92 -21.51 15.88
N PHE A 30 -5.98 -20.47 16.72
CA PHE A 30 -6.88 -20.45 17.88
C PHE A 30 -8.34 -20.25 17.45
N ASN A 31 -9.28 -20.59 18.35
CA ASN A 31 -10.70 -20.34 18.13
C ASN A 31 -11.07 -18.99 18.76
N HIS A 32 -11.12 -17.93 17.95
CA HIS A 32 -11.45 -16.58 18.41
C HIS A 32 -12.95 -16.32 18.23
N LEU A 33 -13.65 -15.99 19.32
CA LEU A 33 -15.08 -15.65 19.26
C LEU A 33 -15.32 -14.15 19.03
N GLY A 34 -14.30 -13.32 19.26
CA GLY A 34 -14.30 -11.89 18.97
C GLY A 34 -14.00 -11.01 20.18
N LEU A 35 -14.25 -9.71 20.00
CA LEU A 35 -14.16 -8.69 21.03
C LEU A 35 -15.54 -8.42 21.63
N PHE A 36 -15.56 -8.17 22.94
CA PHE A 36 -16.76 -7.89 23.70
C PHE A 36 -16.51 -6.81 24.75
N HIS A 37 -17.55 -6.13 25.22
CA HIS A 37 -17.49 -5.26 26.39
C HIS A 37 -18.64 -5.52 27.36
N ASP A 38 -18.41 -5.18 28.63
CA ASP A 38 -19.46 -5.01 29.65
C ASP A 38 -19.64 -3.53 30.02
N GLU A 39 -19.30 -2.63 29.09
CA GLU A 39 -19.26 -1.16 29.22
C GLU A 39 -18.02 -0.63 29.96
N ASP A 40 -17.65 -1.28 31.05
CA ASP A 40 -16.53 -0.90 31.91
C ASP A 40 -15.20 -1.54 31.50
N SER A 41 -15.23 -2.66 30.81
CA SER A 41 -14.05 -3.41 30.37
C SER A 41 -14.25 -4.02 28.98
N ILE A 42 -13.13 -4.27 28.30
CA ILE A 42 -13.11 -4.93 26.98
C ILE A 42 -12.42 -6.29 27.12
N TYR A 43 -13.03 -7.29 26.49
CA TYR A 43 -12.64 -8.70 26.55
C TYR A 43 -12.39 -9.26 25.15
N ALA A 44 -11.39 -10.11 25.03
CA ALA A 44 -11.13 -10.91 23.85
C ALA A 44 -11.36 -12.38 24.19
N VAL A 45 -12.34 -13.01 23.54
CA VAL A 45 -12.76 -14.36 23.92
C VAL A 45 -12.10 -15.40 23.00
N ILE A 46 -11.37 -16.34 23.60
CA ILE A 46 -10.64 -17.40 22.89
C ILE A 46 -10.95 -18.75 23.53
N GLN A 47 -11.36 -19.69 22.69
CA GLN A 47 -11.63 -21.07 23.08
C GLN A 47 -10.54 -22.03 22.58
N ASN A 48 -10.48 -23.21 23.19
CA ASN A 48 -9.63 -24.34 22.80
C ASN A 48 -8.12 -24.01 22.74
N TYR A 49 -7.68 -22.92 23.36
CA TYR A 49 -6.27 -22.54 23.40
C TYR A 49 -5.39 -23.59 24.13
N LYS A 50 -6.00 -24.36 25.05
CA LYS A 50 -5.35 -25.45 25.78
C LYS A 50 -4.87 -26.58 24.86
N GLU A 51 -5.51 -26.79 23.71
CA GLU A 51 -5.08 -27.78 22.72
C GLU A 51 -3.69 -27.46 22.12
N SER A 52 -3.26 -26.20 22.22
CA SER A 52 -1.95 -25.73 21.78
C SER A 52 -0.91 -25.68 22.91
N ASN A 53 -1.19 -26.28 24.08
CA ASN A 53 -0.34 -26.23 25.27
C ASN A 53 0.02 -24.80 25.74
N THR A 54 -0.95 -23.89 25.66
CA THR A 54 -0.79 -22.48 26.03
C THR A 54 -1.78 -22.07 27.12
N THR A 55 -1.49 -20.98 27.84
CA THR A 55 -2.35 -20.34 28.83
C THR A 55 -2.91 -18.98 28.35
N LEU A 56 -3.97 -18.48 29.00
CA LEU A 56 -4.48 -17.14 28.71
C LEU A 56 -3.47 -16.03 29.04
N ASP A 57 -2.64 -16.24 30.07
CA ASP A 57 -1.59 -15.29 30.46
C ASP A 57 -0.51 -15.20 29.38
N GLU A 58 -0.08 -16.34 28.83
CA GLU A 58 0.86 -16.38 27.70
C GLU A 58 0.29 -15.71 26.44
N ILE A 59 -1.01 -15.91 26.15
CA ILE A 59 -1.70 -15.19 25.06
C ILE A 59 -1.72 -13.69 25.31
N GLN A 60 -2.05 -13.29 26.54
CA GLN A 60 -2.09 -11.89 26.95
C GLN A 60 -0.71 -11.23 26.82
N GLU A 61 0.36 -11.92 27.21
CA GLU A 61 1.74 -11.48 27.04
C GLU A 61 2.13 -11.35 25.57
N LEU A 62 1.83 -12.37 24.76
CA LEU A 62 2.07 -12.34 23.31
C LEU A 62 1.38 -11.14 22.65
N TYR A 63 0.10 -10.91 22.96
CA TYR A 63 -0.66 -9.77 22.47
C TYR A 63 0.00 -8.45 22.90
N ASN A 64 0.30 -8.31 24.19
CA ASN A 64 0.89 -7.10 24.75
C ASN A 64 2.26 -6.77 24.17
N TYR A 65 3.06 -7.79 23.86
CA TYR A 65 4.43 -7.62 23.38
C TYR A 65 4.50 -7.37 21.87
N ARG A 66 3.69 -8.07 21.06
CA ARG A 66 3.81 -8.01 19.59
C ARG A 66 2.75 -7.16 18.87
N PHE A 67 1.57 -7.02 19.45
CA PHE A 67 0.41 -6.49 18.71
C PHE A 67 -0.14 -5.20 19.31
N LYS A 68 -0.03 -5.02 20.63
CA LYS A 68 -0.56 -3.84 21.29
C LYS A 68 0.25 -2.59 20.95
N THR A 69 -0.44 -1.58 20.40
CA THR A 69 0.12 -0.24 20.21
C THR A 69 0.53 0.38 21.55
N ALA A 70 1.72 0.98 21.60
CA ALA A 70 2.25 1.61 22.81
C ALA A 70 1.31 2.71 23.33
N GLY A 71 1.03 2.70 24.64
CA GLY A 71 0.13 3.67 25.28
C GLY A 71 -1.36 3.35 25.17
N VAL A 72 -1.76 2.39 24.33
CA VAL A 72 -3.16 1.93 24.23
C VAL A 72 -3.35 0.70 25.11
N PRO A 73 -4.30 0.68 26.07
CA PRO A 73 -4.56 -0.52 26.85
C PRO A 73 -5.23 -1.61 25.99
N GLY A 74 -4.88 -2.87 26.26
CA GLY A 74 -5.41 -4.03 25.52
C GLY A 74 -6.68 -4.62 26.15
N PRO A 75 -7.37 -5.53 25.44
CA PRO A 75 -8.45 -6.31 26.03
C PRO A 75 -7.90 -7.30 27.07
N THR A 76 -8.78 -7.78 27.94
CA THR A 76 -8.50 -8.93 28.81
C THR A 76 -8.93 -10.21 28.11
N PHE A 77 -8.05 -11.21 28.01
CA PHE A 77 -8.40 -12.49 27.39
C PHE A 77 -9.22 -13.38 28.34
N THR A 78 -10.29 -14.01 27.82
CA THR A 78 -11.17 -14.93 28.58
C THR A 78 -11.58 -16.14 27.75
N GLU A 79 -11.99 -17.23 28.40
CA GLU A 79 -12.39 -18.49 27.72
C GLU A 79 -13.86 -18.50 27.25
N GLU A 80 -14.73 -17.78 27.96
CA GLU A 80 -16.19 -17.83 27.72
C GLU A 80 -16.77 -16.43 27.54
N VAL A 81 -17.83 -16.35 26.73
CA VAL A 81 -18.69 -15.17 26.61
C VAL A 81 -19.69 -15.20 27.77
N LYS A 82 -19.77 -14.12 28.55
CA LYS A 82 -20.74 -13.98 29.64
C LYS A 82 -22.04 -13.35 29.14
N ASP A 83 -23.15 -13.59 29.85
CA ASP A 83 -24.48 -13.09 29.47
C ASP A 83 -24.55 -11.56 29.33
N ASN A 84 -23.71 -10.82 30.07
CA ASN A 84 -23.66 -9.36 30.05
C ASN A 84 -22.70 -8.79 28.99
N TYR A 85 -22.05 -9.63 28.18
CA TYR A 85 -21.08 -9.18 27.18
C TYR A 85 -21.79 -8.74 25.90
N ILE A 86 -21.48 -7.53 25.45
CA ILE A 86 -21.94 -6.96 24.18
C ILE A 86 -20.79 -7.07 23.17
N LYS A 87 -21.07 -7.63 22.00
CA LYS A 87 -20.06 -7.83 20.95
C LYS A 87 -19.63 -6.49 20.34
N ILE A 88 -18.33 -6.33 20.14
CA ILE A 88 -17.73 -5.24 19.37
C ILE A 88 -17.45 -5.77 17.97
N ASP A 89 -18.05 -5.12 16.96
CA ASP A 89 -17.78 -5.47 15.56
C ASP A 89 -16.34 -5.10 15.18
N LEU A 90 -15.69 -6.00 14.44
CA LEU A 90 -14.39 -5.75 13.83
C LEU A 90 -14.54 -4.86 12.60
N ARG A 91 -13.43 -4.30 12.12
CA ARG A 91 -13.45 -3.36 11.01
C ARG A 91 -14.01 -3.99 9.74
N ASN A 92 -14.97 -3.30 9.13
CA ASN A 92 -15.47 -3.59 7.80
C ASN A 92 -14.46 -3.16 6.72
N THR A 93 -14.74 -3.48 5.46
CA THR A 93 -13.86 -3.16 4.34
C THR A 93 -13.56 -1.67 4.21
N TYR A 94 -14.56 -0.79 4.39
CA TYR A 94 -14.35 0.65 4.31
C TYR A 94 -13.40 1.14 5.40
N GLU A 95 -13.62 0.74 6.65
CA GLU A 95 -12.78 1.11 7.79
C GLU A 95 -11.33 0.65 7.60
N LYS A 96 -11.10 -0.56 7.05
CA LYS A 96 -9.76 -1.04 6.72
C LYS A 96 -9.09 -0.24 5.61
N VAL A 97 -9.80 0.02 4.52
CA VAL A 97 -9.27 0.80 3.38
C VAL A 97 -8.99 2.25 3.77
N SER A 98 -9.80 2.82 4.67
CA SER A 98 -9.57 4.15 5.24
C SER A 98 -8.62 4.17 6.44
N LEU A 99 -8.03 3.03 6.79
CA LEU A 99 -7.00 2.89 7.82
C LEU A 99 -7.46 3.29 9.23
N PHE A 100 -8.73 3.04 9.57
CA PHE A 100 -9.28 3.33 10.89
C PHE A 100 -8.47 2.59 11.96
N GLY A 101 -8.05 3.33 13.00
CA GLY A 101 -7.27 2.78 14.10
C GLY A 101 -5.85 2.35 13.74
N GLN A 102 -5.37 2.62 12.52
CA GLN A 102 -4.02 2.27 12.13
C GLN A 102 -3.01 3.11 12.94
N PRO A 103 -2.07 2.48 13.67
CA PRO A 103 -1.02 3.24 14.35
C PRO A 103 -0.09 3.87 13.32
N PHE A 104 0.13 5.18 13.46
CA PHE A 104 1.06 5.96 12.66
C PHE A 104 2.13 6.59 13.54
N ASN A 105 3.36 6.67 13.03
CA ASN A 105 4.31 7.63 13.56
C ASN A 105 3.93 9.07 13.14
N ALA A 106 4.57 10.07 13.74
CA ALA A 106 4.24 11.47 13.48
C ALA A 106 4.36 11.88 12.00
N PHE A 107 5.34 11.33 11.27
CA PHE A 107 5.52 11.61 9.85
C PHE A 107 4.40 10.99 9.01
N GLU A 108 4.10 9.71 9.24
CA GLU A 108 3.03 9.00 8.51
C GLU A 108 1.67 9.62 8.75
N PHE A 109 1.38 10.02 9.99
CA PHE A 109 0.15 10.72 10.36
C PHE A 109 0.02 12.03 9.56
N ASN A 110 1.05 12.89 9.61
CA ASN A 110 1.06 14.15 8.88
C ASN A 110 0.94 13.95 7.36
N ASN A 111 1.64 12.94 6.83
CA ASN A 111 1.61 12.60 5.41
C ASN A 111 0.21 12.15 4.98
N ASN A 112 -0.44 11.28 5.76
CA ASN A 112 -1.78 10.77 5.49
C ASN A 112 -2.82 11.90 5.47
N ILE A 113 -2.81 12.77 6.50
CA ILE A 113 -3.70 13.93 6.57
C ILE A 113 -3.48 14.87 5.38
N ARG A 114 -2.23 15.12 4.99
CA ARG A 114 -1.92 15.99 3.83
C ARG A 114 -2.32 15.41 2.49
N ILE A 115 -2.29 14.08 2.33
CA ILE A 115 -2.80 13.41 1.12
C ILE A 115 -4.32 13.57 1.03
N ALA A 116 -5.02 13.48 2.16
CA ALA A 116 -6.47 13.52 2.19
C ALA A 116 -7.06 14.93 2.09
N ILE A 117 -6.38 15.94 2.64
CA ILE A 117 -6.88 17.32 2.62
C ILE A 117 -6.65 17.96 1.24
N PRO A 118 -7.70 18.50 0.58
CA PRO A 118 -7.61 19.12 -0.75
C PRO A 118 -6.60 20.27 -0.84
N SER A 119 -5.96 20.40 -2.01
CA SER A 119 -4.93 21.41 -2.30
C SER A 119 -5.34 22.86 -1.97
N LYS A 120 -6.64 23.19 -2.08
CA LYS A 120 -7.23 24.51 -1.74
C LYS A 120 -7.07 24.93 -0.28
N PHE A 121 -6.83 23.99 0.64
CA PHE A 121 -6.66 24.27 2.08
C PHE A 121 -5.20 24.37 2.51
N HIS A 122 -4.25 24.20 1.61
CA HIS A 122 -2.83 24.27 1.94
C HIS A 122 -2.26 25.68 1.71
N PRO A 123 -1.21 26.06 2.45
CA PRO A 123 -0.54 25.30 3.51
C PRO A 123 -1.34 25.23 4.81
N PHE A 124 -1.18 24.13 5.55
CA PHE A 124 -1.65 23.99 6.93
C PHE A 124 -0.66 23.18 7.78
N HIS A 125 -0.73 23.38 9.09
CA HIS A 125 -0.11 22.54 10.12
C HIS A 125 -1.20 21.84 10.95
N VAL A 126 -0.91 20.61 11.37
CA VAL A 126 -1.80 19.82 12.23
C VAL A 126 -1.01 19.27 13.41
N ASP A 127 -1.53 19.51 14.60
CA ASP A 127 -1.01 18.94 15.84
C ASP A 127 -2.10 18.11 16.52
N MET A 128 -1.75 16.88 16.90
CA MET A 128 -2.63 15.98 17.64
C MET A 128 -2.21 15.90 19.10
N LYS A 129 -3.15 16.14 20.01
CA LYS A 129 -2.97 15.90 21.43
C LYS A 129 -3.80 14.71 21.87
N TRP A 130 -3.10 13.60 22.14
CA TRP A 130 -3.72 12.37 22.61
C TRP A 130 -4.34 12.49 24.01
N SER A 131 -3.81 13.38 24.86
CA SER A 131 -4.27 13.52 26.25
C SER A 131 -5.69 14.06 26.38
N ASP A 132 -6.13 14.89 25.44
CA ASP A 132 -7.45 15.53 25.44
C ASP A 132 -8.25 15.25 24.16
N ASN A 133 -7.77 14.32 23.32
CA ASN A 133 -8.35 13.99 22.01
C ASN A 133 -8.67 15.22 21.17
N SER A 134 -7.71 16.15 21.05
CA SER A 134 -7.87 17.35 20.23
C SER A 134 -6.93 17.38 19.03
N PHE A 135 -7.47 17.84 17.90
CA PHE A 135 -6.69 18.31 16.76
C PHE A 135 -6.64 19.82 16.78
N THR A 136 -5.45 20.37 16.55
CA THR A 136 -5.30 21.78 16.27
C THR A 136 -4.80 21.93 14.84
N PHE A 137 -5.63 22.52 13.99
CA PHE A 137 -5.24 22.90 12.64
C PHE A 137 -4.92 24.40 12.61
N THR A 138 -3.81 24.74 11.98
CA THR A 138 -3.41 26.14 11.74
C THR A 138 -3.31 26.37 10.23
N PHE A 139 -4.05 27.35 9.72
CA PHE A 139 -4.11 27.71 8.30
C PHE A 139 -3.57 29.12 8.07
N ASN A 140 -3.11 29.40 6.85
CA ASN A 140 -2.63 30.73 6.46
C ASN A 140 -3.74 31.75 6.15
N LYS A 141 -4.99 31.28 6.11
CA LYS A 141 -6.18 32.05 5.80
C LYS A 141 -7.30 31.68 6.75
N GLU A 142 -8.24 32.61 6.93
CA GLU A 142 -9.48 32.31 7.61
C GLU A 142 -10.32 31.35 6.77
N LEU A 143 -10.93 30.38 7.44
CA LEU A 143 -11.80 29.38 6.84
C LEU A 143 -13.25 29.72 7.10
N THR A 144 -14.12 29.47 6.11
CA THR A 144 -15.56 29.57 6.30
C THR A 144 -16.07 28.39 7.14
N PRO A 145 -17.28 28.47 7.73
CA PRO A 145 -17.87 27.31 8.42
C PRO A 145 -17.94 26.06 7.54
N ASN A 146 -18.28 26.22 6.26
CA ASN A 146 -18.34 25.11 5.31
C ASN A 146 -16.95 24.48 5.08
N ASP A 147 -15.90 25.29 5.01
CA ASP A 147 -14.53 24.79 4.87
C ASP A 147 -14.13 23.95 6.10
N ILE A 148 -14.51 24.41 7.29
CA ILE A 148 -14.24 23.70 8.55
C ILE A 148 -14.99 22.37 8.58
N ASP A 149 -16.27 22.36 8.21
CA ASP A 149 -17.09 21.15 8.13
C ASP A 149 -16.50 20.14 7.14
N GLU A 150 -16.02 20.60 5.97
CA GLU A 150 -15.35 19.74 4.99
C GLU A 150 -14.07 19.10 5.56
N ILE A 151 -13.23 19.86 6.26
CA ILE A 151 -12.01 19.34 6.91
C ILE A 151 -12.36 18.31 7.99
N ILE A 152 -13.37 18.60 8.82
CA ILE A 152 -13.83 17.68 9.85
C ILE A 152 -14.31 16.37 9.20
N LEU A 153 -15.18 16.45 8.19
CA LEU A 153 -15.68 15.27 7.47
C LEU A 153 -14.55 14.43 6.87
N ILE A 154 -13.51 15.08 6.32
CA ILE A 154 -12.32 14.37 5.82
C ILE A 154 -11.63 13.63 6.97
N CYS A 155 -11.37 14.28 8.09
CA CYS A 155 -10.74 13.63 9.24
C CYS A 155 -11.58 12.47 9.79
N GLU A 156 -12.90 12.65 9.91
CA GLU A 156 -13.81 11.58 10.35
C GLU A 156 -13.83 10.40 9.37
N SER A 157 -13.75 10.66 8.07
CA SER A 157 -13.62 9.63 7.02
C SER A 157 -12.30 8.85 7.05
N LEU A 158 -11.33 9.30 7.85
CA LEU A 158 -10.06 8.61 8.13
C LEU A 158 -10.06 7.93 9.51
N GLY A 159 -11.19 7.93 10.21
CA GLY A 159 -11.34 7.29 11.52
C GLY A 159 -11.03 8.20 12.70
N PHE A 160 -10.95 9.52 12.48
CA PHE A 160 -10.70 10.51 13.52
C PHE A 160 -11.98 11.17 14.07
N TYR A 161 -13.08 10.41 14.15
CA TYR A 161 -14.35 10.89 14.71
C TYR A 161 -14.31 11.00 16.23
N GLY A 162 -15.08 11.94 16.77
CA GLY A 162 -15.14 12.23 18.22
C GLY A 162 -13.97 13.05 18.78
N TYR A 163 -13.05 13.53 17.93
CA TYR A 163 -12.02 14.49 18.34
C TYR A 163 -12.58 15.91 18.44
N LYS A 164 -11.97 16.72 19.32
CA LYS A 164 -12.19 18.15 19.34
C LYS A 164 -11.31 18.84 18.29
N TYR A 165 -11.93 19.48 17.32
CA TYR A 165 -11.23 20.23 16.28
C TYR A 165 -11.10 21.71 16.66
N ASN A 166 -9.86 22.18 16.80
CA ASN A 166 -9.54 23.58 17.05
C ASN A 166 -8.91 24.17 15.78
N ILE A 167 -9.55 25.19 15.21
CA ILE A 167 -9.05 25.87 13.99
C ILE A 167 -8.39 27.18 14.40
N LYS A 168 -7.20 27.43 13.89
CA LYS A 168 -6.42 28.65 14.09
C LYS A 168 -6.01 29.24 12.75
N THR A 169 -5.86 30.57 12.73
CA THR A 169 -5.34 31.30 11.59
C THR A 169 -4.00 31.93 11.96
N ASP A 170 -3.01 31.75 11.09
CA ASP A 170 -1.71 32.40 11.16
C ASP A 170 -1.32 32.86 9.74
N HIS A 171 -1.50 34.14 9.43
CA HIS A 171 -1.24 34.67 8.10
C HIS A 171 0.24 34.61 7.68
N GLU A 172 1.15 34.40 8.63
CA GLU A 172 2.58 34.25 8.37
C GLU A 172 3.00 32.76 8.35
N LEU A 173 2.04 31.84 8.35
CA LEU A 173 2.31 30.40 8.31
C LEU A 173 3.18 30.07 7.09
N PRO A 174 4.42 29.58 7.30
CA PRO A 174 5.30 29.29 6.19
C PRO A 174 4.78 28.08 5.41
N ASP A 175 5.08 28.04 4.11
CA ASP A 175 4.99 26.81 3.37
C ASP A 175 5.88 25.75 4.02
N TYR A 176 5.41 24.50 4.01
CA TYR A 176 6.10 23.43 4.68
C TYR A 176 7.44 23.16 3.99
N ASN A 177 8.54 23.53 4.64
CA ASN A 177 9.88 23.23 4.15
C ASN A 177 10.29 21.83 4.63
N HIS A 178 9.81 20.78 3.95
CA HIS A 178 10.26 19.43 4.24
C HIS A 178 11.72 19.31 3.80
N GLN A 179 12.65 19.40 4.75
CA GLN A 179 14.03 19.01 4.52
C GLN A 179 14.10 17.48 4.41
N ILE A 180 14.08 17.02 3.18
CA ILE A 180 14.24 15.62 2.82
C ILE A 180 15.64 15.20 3.30
N LYS A 181 15.70 14.33 4.31
CA LYS A 181 16.96 13.72 4.73
C LYS A 181 17.44 12.82 3.58
N LYS A 182 18.57 13.19 2.97
CA LYS A 182 19.22 12.49 1.83
C LYS A 182 19.60 11.01 2.08
N SER A 183 19.34 10.43 3.25
CA SER A 183 19.80 9.08 3.57
C SER A 183 18.72 8.02 3.30
N ASN A 184 19.17 6.86 2.82
CA ASN A 184 18.43 5.59 2.73
C ASN A 184 17.91 5.14 4.10
N THR A 185 16.90 5.83 4.61
CA THR A 185 16.11 5.43 5.78
C THR A 185 14.80 4.82 5.30
N GLN A 186 14.11 4.07 6.15
CA GLN A 186 12.79 3.48 5.83
C GLN A 186 11.78 4.50 5.25
N GLY A 187 11.99 5.80 5.46
CA GLY A 187 11.19 6.88 4.87
C GLY A 187 11.28 7.01 3.34
N ASN A 188 12.29 6.45 2.67
CA ASN A 188 12.45 6.56 1.21
C ASN A 188 11.48 5.68 0.41
N LEU A 189 10.83 4.72 1.06
CA LEU A 189 9.84 3.83 0.41
C LEU A 189 8.40 4.34 0.58
N THR A 190 8.19 5.31 1.47
CA THR A 190 6.89 5.93 1.68
C THR A 190 6.65 7.01 0.63
N LEU A 191 5.50 6.96 -0.04
CA LEU A 191 5.03 7.99 -0.94
C LEU A 191 4.66 9.24 -0.15
N VAL A 192 5.30 10.36 -0.49
CA VAL A 192 5.08 11.63 0.18
C VAL A 192 3.92 12.39 -0.43
N ALA A 193 3.24 13.21 0.37
CA ALA A 193 2.24 14.14 -0.11
C ALA A 193 2.88 15.15 -1.10
N SER A 194 2.17 15.49 -2.16
CA SER A 194 2.60 16.48 -3.17
C SER A 194 3.05 17.81 -2.57
N GLN A 195 2.39 18.22 -1.50
CA GLN A 195 2.69 19.43 -0.72
C GLN A 195 4.14 19.49 -0.23
N TYR A 196 4.71 18.36 0.16
CA TYR A 196 6.12 18.28 0.59
C TYR A 196 7.12 18.46 -0.54
N LEU A 197 6.65 18.43 -1.79
CA LEU A 197 7.47 18.50 -2.99
C LEU A 197 7.40 19.87 -3.67
N ARG A 198 6.43 20.73 -3.32
CA ARG A 198 6.14 21.99 -4.02
C ARG A 198 7.34 22.90 -4.27
N ASN A 199 8.28 22.95 -3.32
CA ASN A 199 9.47 23.81 -3.40
C ASN A 199 10.70 23.11 -3.99
N ASN A 200 10.63 21.78 -4.22
CA ASN A 200 11.79 20.94 -4.53
C ASN A 200 11.65 20.17 -5.85
N GLN A 201 10.54 20.32 -6.57
CA GLN A 201 10.29 19.61 -7.83
C GLN A 201 9.81 20.59 -8.92
N PRO A 202 10.18 20.35 -10.20
CA PRO A 202 9.61 21.03 -11.35
C PRO A 202 8.08 20.97 -11.40
N LYS A 203 7.47 22.03 -11.94
CA LYS A 203 6.01 22.18 -12.01
C LYS A 203 5.33 21.04 -12.78
N GLU A 204 5.95 20.61 -13.89
CA GLU A 204 5.46 19.56 -14.76
C GLU A 204 5.33 18.22 -14.02
N ILE A 205 6.27 17.94 -13.10
CA ILE A 205 6.22 16.74 -12.24
C ILE A 205 5.14 16.91 -11.18
N LEU A 206 5.09 18.07 -10.52
CA LEU A 206 4.16 18.34 -9.42
C LEU A 206 2.71 18.22 -9.85
N GLU A 207 2.33 18.79 -10.99
CA GLU A 207 0.95 18.73 -11.51
C GLU A 207 0.52 17.27 -11.71
N LYS A 208 1.35 16.44 -12.34
CA LYS A 208 1.01 15.03 -12.59
C LYS A 208 1.07 14.15 -11.35
N TYR A 209 1.93 14.48 -10.40
CA TYR A 209 1.96 13.79 -9.11
C TYR A 209 0.76 14.17 -8.23
N GLU A 210 0.30 15.42 -8.27
CA GLU A 210 -0.95 15.87 -7.63
C GLU A 210 -2.16 15.13 -8.24
N GLU A 211 -2.25 15.04 -9.57
CA GLU A 211 -3.30 14.26 -10.26
C GLU A 211 -3.32 12.77 -9.86
N ASP A 212 -2.15 12.13 -9.68
CA ASP A 212 -2.03 10.74 -9.20
C ASP A 212 -2.47 10.59 -7.73
N GLN A 213 -2.19 11.59 -6.90
CA GLN A 213 -2.61 11.63 -5.50
C GLN A 213 -4.13 11.80 -5.38
N ASP A 214 -4.70 12.76 -6.11
CA ASP A 214 -6.14 13.03 -6.08
C ASP A 214 -6.94 11.82 -6.58
N PHE A 215 -6.47 11.20 -7.68
CA PHE A 215 -7.02 9.93 -8.18
C PHE A 215 -7.10 8.86 -7.08
N TRP A 216 -6.03 8.71 -6.30
CA TRP A 216 -6.01 7.71 -5.23
C TRP A 216 -7.00 8.04 -4.13
N THR A 217 -7.02 9.28 -3.65
CA THR A 217 -7.97 9.70 -2.61
C THR A 217 -9.42 9.46 -3.04
N GLU A 218 -9.75 9.70 -4.31
CA GLU A 218 -11.09 9.49 -4.88
C GLU A 218 -11.43 8.02 -5.11
N LYS A 219 -10.49 7.22 -5.62
CA LYS A 219 -10.78 5.86 -6.12
C LYS A 219 -10.36 4.75 -5.17
N ARG A 220 -9.57 5.01 -4.13
CA ARG A 220 -8.98 3.98 -3.25
C ARG A 220 -10.02 3.00 -2.72
N ALA A 221 -11.15 3.49 -2.21
CA ALA A 221 -12.22 2.63 -1.72
C ALA A 221 -12.65 1.60 -2.78
N ASN A 222 -12.97 2.05 -3.98
CA ASN A 222 -13.41 1.20 -5.09
C ASN A 222 -12.28 0.30 -5.60
N ILE A 223 -11.03 0.78 -5.65
CA ILE A 223 -9.87 -0.03 -6.03
C ILE A 223 -9.77 -1.27 -5.14
N PHE A 224 -10.08 -1.17 -3.86
CA PHE A 224 -9.98 -2.29 -2.92
C PHE A 224 -11.24 -3.15 -2.80
N SER A 225 -12.44 -2.61 -3.10
CA SER A 225 -13.71 -3.30 -2.80
C SER A 225 -14.68 -3.47 -3.98
N ASP A 226 -14.56 -2.67 -5.04
CA ASP A 226 -15.48 -2.74 -6.19
C ASP A 226 -15.06 -3.86 -7.15
N VAL A 227 -15.92 -4.86 -7.29
CA VAL A 227 -15.69 -6.01 -8.17
C VAL A 227 -15.86 -5.69 -9.66
N ASN A 228 -16.52 -4.58 -10.00
CA ASN A 228 -16.79 -4.18 -11.39
C ASN A 228 -15.74 -3.20 -11.93
N LEU A 229 -14.95 -2.56 -11.05
CA LEU A 229 -13.91 -1.63 -11.46
C LEU A 229 -12.81 -2.36 -12.24
N THR A 230 -12.52 -1.88 -13.44
CA THR A 230 -11.52 -2.47 -14.32
C THR A 230 -10.19 -1.72 -14.25
N LYS A 231 -9.09 -2.40 -14.58
CA LYS A 231 -7.76 -1.76 -14.62
C LYS A 231 -7.69 -0.59 -15.60
N ASP A 232 -8.41 -0.67 -16.72
CA ASP A 232 -8.40 0.38 -17.74
C ASP A 232 -8.96 1.68 -17.17
N GLU A 233 -10.01 1.63 -16.35
CA GLU A 233 -10.57 2.82 -15.67
C GLU A 233 -9.56 3.54 -14.76
N CYS A 234 -8.54 2.83 -14.28
CA CYS A 234 -7.46 3.42 -13.46
C CYS A 234 -6.29 3.99 -14.29
N LEU A 235 -6.11 3.51 -15.52
CA LEU A 235 -5.05 3.97 -16.43
C LEU A 235 -5.42 5.30 -17.10
N ILE A 236 -4.39 6.08 -17.44
CA ILE A 236 -4.53 7.27 -18.28
C ILE A 236 -4.80 6.80 -19.72
N ASP A 237 -5.55 7.58 -20.51
CA ASP A 237 -5.95 7.22 -21.88
C ASP A 237 -4.77 6.84 -22.78
N SER A 238 -3.64 7.54 -22.65
CA SER A 238 -2.42 7.21 -23.37
C SER A 238 -1.99 5.76 -23.12
N PHE A 239 -2.16 5.24 -21.90
CA PHE A 239 -1.82 3.86 -21.52
C PHE A 239 -2.93 2.84 -21.85
N ARG A 240 -4.10 3.25 -22.35
CA ARG A 240 -5.16 2.30 -22.77
C ARG A 240 -5.01 1.88 -24.24
N LYS A 241 -4.61 2.83 -25.09
CA LYS A 241 -4.81 2.76 -26.56
C LYS A 241 -3.85 1.84 -27.33
N SER A 242 -2.79 1.32 -26.71
CA SER A 242 -1.75 0.54 -27.42
C SER A 242 -1.98 -0.98 -27.30
N GLN A 243 -2.03 -1.67 -28.44
CA GLN A 243 -2.31 -3.11 -28.52
C GLN A 243 -1.03 -3.95 -28.36
N ASN A 244 0.11 -3.51 -28.91
CA ASN A 244 1.38 -4.25 -28.86
C ASN A 244 2.44 -3.49 -28.07
N ARG A 245 2.58 -3.83 -26.78
CA ARG A 245 3.48 -3.14 -25.85
C ARG A 245 4.27 -4.10 -24.98
N CYS A 246 5.44 -3.66 -24.55
CA CYS A 246 6.24 -4.36 -23.57
C CYS A 246 6.57 -3.50 -22.35
N PHE A 247 6.88 -4.17 -21.24
CA PHE A 247 7.35 -3.56 -20.01
C PHE A 247 8.79 -3.99 -19.74
N VAL A 248 9.67 -3.01 -19.55
CA VAL A 248 11.09 -3.20 -19.26
C VAL A 248 11.43 -2.48 -17.96
N ASP A 249 11.81 -3.23 -16.94
CA ASP A 249 12.18 -2.65 -15.65
C ASP A 249 13.66 -2.24 -15.60
N ALA A 250 13.96 -0.97 -15.85
CA ALA A 250 15.33 -0.45 -15.78
C ALA A 250 15.68 0.19 -14.42
N SER A 251 14.87 -0.03 -13.38
CA SER A 251 15.05 0.65 -12.08
C SER A 251 16.33 0.26 -11.34
N VAL A 252 16.71 -1.03 -11.41
CA VAL A 252 17.87 -1.58 -10.70
C VAL A 252 18.90 -2.17 -11.65
N PHE A 253 18.48 -3.04 -12.57
CA PHE A 253 19.40 -3.75 -13.46
C PHE A 253 19.57 -3.04 -14.81
N PRO A 254 20.80 -2.98 -15.36
CA PRO A 254 21.02 -2.43 -16.70
C PRO A 254 20.29 -3.28 -17.75
N ARG A 255 19.79 -2.61 -18.78
CA ARG A 255 19.04 -3.22 -19.87
C ARG A 255 19.80 -3.14 -21.19
N ASN A 256 19.29 -3.86 -22.18
CA ASN A 256 19.87 -3.83 -23.51
C ASN A 256 19.53 -2.52 -24.23
N ASN A 257 20.13 -2.35 -25.41
CA ASN A 257 19.87 -1.17 -26.25
C ASN A 257 18.37 -1.05 -26.56
N ILE A 258 17.85 0.18 -26.52
CA ILE A 258 16.42 0.46 -26.78
C ILE A 258 15.90 -0.11 -28.10
N ARG A 259 16.78 -0.21 -29.12
CA ARG A 259 16.48 -0.77 -30.45
C ARG A 259 15.95 -2.19 -30.39
N GLU A 260 16.34 -2.99 -29.41
CA GLU A 260 15.84 -4.37 -29.25
C GLU A 260 14.33 -4.38 -28.95
N TYR A 261 13.85 -3.41 -28.19
CA TYR A 261 12.46 -3.33 -27.76
C TYR A 261 11.58 -2.61 -28.78
N ILE A 262 12.00 -1.42 -29.26
CA ILE A 262 11.19 -0.62 -30.18
C ILE A 262 11.03 -1.25 -31.57
N SER A 263 11.89 -2.21 -31.93
CA SER A 263 11.76 -2.96 -33.19
C SER A 263 10.66 -4.02 -33.14
N LEU A 264 10.27 -4.46 -31.94
CA LEU A 264 9.28 -5.53 -31.73
C LEU A 264 7.93 -4.98 -31.26
N TYR A 265 7.92 -3.81 -30.63
CA TYR A 265 6.74 -3.24 -29.98
C TYR A 265 6.43 -1.83 -30.48
N ASP A 266 5.14 -1.52 -30.52
CA ASP A 266 4.65 -0.17 -30.85
C ASP A 266 4.98 0.78 -29.71
N THR A 267 4.80 0.32 -28.46
CA THR A 267 5.10 1.10 -27.26
C THR A 267 5.97 0.29 -26.30
N VAL A 268 7.08 0.88 -25.87
CA VAL A 268 7.93 0.33 -24.80
C VAL A 268 7.70 1.14 -23.54
N ILE A 269 7.17 0.50 -22.49
CA ILE A 269 6.97 1.10 -21.18
C ILE A 269 8.17 0.75 -20.30
N ILE A 270 8.85 1.76 -19.75
CA ILE A 270 10.10 1.57 -19.03
C ILE A 270 9.95 2.04 -17.59
N ALA A 271 10.33 1.20 -16.63
CA ALA A 271 10.52 1.66 -15.26
C ALA A 271 11.79 2.50 -15.18
N ILE A 272 11.65 3.75 -14.75
CA ILE A 272 12.75 4.72 -14.80
C ILE A 272 13.90 4.26 -13.88
N PRO A 273 15.17 4.34 -14.33
CA PRO A 273 16.34 4.10 -13.48
C PRO A 273 16.33 4.96 -12.22
N LEU A 274 16.65 4.36 -11.08
CA LEU A 274 16.80 5.10 -9.83
C LEU A 274 18.15 5.85 -9.82
N ALA A 275 18.13 7.11 -9.39
CA ALA A 275 19.27 8.02 -9.37
C ALA A 275 20.03 8.02 -8.02
N ASP A 276 19.61 7.22 -7.05
CA ASP A 276 20.10 7.27 -5.66
C ASP A 276 21.13 6.16 -5.31
N SER A 277 21.60 5.41 -6.31
CA SER A 277 22.63 4.39 -6.15
C SER A 277 24.00 4.89 -6.64
N PRO A 278 25.10 4.64 -5.91
CA PRO A 278 26.46 5.03 -6.34
C PRO A 278 26.86 4.48 -7.72
N ASN A 279 26.23 3.38 -8.15
CA ASN A 279 26.46 2.74 -9.44
C ASN A 279 25.31 2.98 -10.44
N SER A 280 24.43 3.95 -10.19
CA SER A 280 23.32 4.26 -11.09
C SER A 280 23.86 4.76 -12.43
N GLN A 281 23.56 4.04 -13.49
CA GLN A 281 23.79 4.52 -14.85
C GLN A 281 22.63 5.42 -15.26
N SER A 282 22.94 6.44 -16.06
CA SER A 282 21.88 7.29 -16.61
C SER A 282 21.01 6.47 -17.57
N PHE A 283 19.76 6.91 -17.77
CA PHE A 283 18.88 6.31 -18.78
C PHE A 283 19.55 6.26 -20.17
N TYR A 284 20.25 7.33 -20.54
CA TYR A 284 20.92 7.47 -21.83
C TYR A 284 22.03 6.42 -22.02
N ASP A 285 22.78 6.12 -20.96
CA ASP A 285 23.87 5.13 -21.00
C ASP A 285 23.32 3.70 -21.10
N ILE A 286 22.30 3.37 -20.31
CA ILE A 286 21.67 2.04 -20.29
C ILE A 286 21.14 1.71 -21.69
N PHE A 287 20.35 2.62 -22.25
CA PHE A 287 19.63 2.39 -23.50
C PHE A 287 20.42 2.79 -24.74
N LYS A 288 21.59 3.42 -24.57
CA LYS A 288 22.48 3.92 -25.63
C LYS A 288 21.74 4.83 -26.62
N ILE A 289 21.07 5.84 -26.08
CA ILE A 289 20.22 6.79 -26.83
C ILE A 289 20.53 8.22 -26.40
N SER A 290 20.46 9.17 -27.34
CA SER A 290 20.60 10.60 -27.02
C SER A 290 19.29 11.20 -26.47
N LYS A 291 19.39 12.34 -25.77
CA LYS A 291 18.22 13.09 -25.30
C LYS A 291 17.26 13.45 -26.42
N ILE A 292 17.77 13.91 -27.57
CA ILE A 292 16.92 14.34 -28.70
C ILE A 292 16.14 13.14 -29.26
N GLU A 293 16.80 12.00 -29.45
CA GLU A 293 16.14 10.78 -29.93
C GLU A 293 15.08 10.29 -28.94
N LEU A 294 15.40 10.32 -27.63
CA LEU A 294 14.44 9.92 -26.59
C LEU A 294 13.19 10.80 -26.64
N LEU A 295 13.35 12.12 -26.61
CA LEU A 295 12.22 13.05 -26.59
C LEU A 295 11.34 12.90 -27.85
N GLU A 296 11.93 12.59 -29.00
CA GLU A 296 11.16 12.30 -30.21
C GLU A 296 10.39 10.97 -30.11
N LEU A 297 10.96 9.94 -29.50
CA LEU A 297 10.26 8.69 -29.25
C LEU A 297 9.10 8.85 -28.25
N VAL A 298 9.29 9.69 -27.22
CA VAL A 298 8.23 10.06 -26.27
C VAL A 298 7.10 10.81 -27.00
N ARG A 299 7.43 11.84 -27.79
CA ARG A 299 6.46 12.61 -28.60
C ARG A 299 5.62 11.71 -29.51
N ARG A 300 6.22 10.67 -30.08
CA ARG A 300 5.54 9.69 -30.94
C ARG A 300 4.76 8.61 -30.18
N GLY A 301 4.78 8.63 -28.84
CA GLY A 301 4.17 7.60 -28.00
C GLY A 301 4.85 6.23 -28.09
N ARG A 302 6.08 6.17 -28.62
CA ARG A 302 6.86 4.92 -28.76
C ARG A 302 7.52 4.51 -27.46
N ILE A 303 7.82 5.47 -26.59
CA ILE A 303 8.35 5.23 -25.24
C ILE A 303 7.43 5.89 -24.22
N LYS A 304 7.16 5.16 -23.14
CA LYS A 304 6.46 5.62 -21.95
C LYS A 304 7.18 5.16 -20.70
N PHE A 305 6.81 5.72 -19.56
CA PHE A 305 7.52 5.51 -18.32
C PHE A 305 6.60 5.14 -17.16
N VAL A 306 7.18 4.45 -16.19
CA VAL A 306 6.60 4.34 -14.85
C VAL A 306 7.58 4.85 -13.80
N ALA A 307 7.05 5.66 -12.89
CA ALA A 307 7.73 6.15 -11.69
C ALA A 307 7.00 5.57 -10.47
N PHE A 308 7.39 4.36 -10.08
CA PHE A 308 6.65 3.55 -9.09
C PHE A 308 7.11 3.77 -7.64
N GLN A 309 8.17 4.54 -7.41
CA GLN A 309 8.70 4.87 -6.09
C GLN A 309 8.60 6.37 -5.78
N ASN A 310 9.12 6.80 -4.63
CA ASN A 310 9.17 8.21 -4.24
C ASN A 310 9.99 9.04 -5.26
N LEU A 311 9.46 10.21 -5.65
CA LEU A 311 10.06 11.10 -6.66
C LEU A 311 11.51 11.49 -6.40
N GLN A 312 11.91 11.53 -5.13
CA GLN A 312 13.27 11.88 -4.71
C GLN A 312 14.33 10.86 -5.18
N ARG A 313 13.89 9.66 -5.57
CA ARG A 313 14.76 8.60 -6.06
C ARG A 313 15.04 8.68 -7.56
N TYR A 314 14.45 9.64 -8.27
CA TYR A 314 14.58 9.80 -9.71
C TYR A 314 15.31 11.08 -10.07
N ASP A 315 15.86 11.14 -11.28
CA ASP A 315 16.40 12.37 -11.85
C ASP A 315 15.23 13.32 -12.23
N SER A 316 15.04 14.38 -11.45
CA SER A 316 14.00 15.39 -11.68
C SER A 316 14.13 16.10 -13.03
N ASN A 317 15.35 16.28 -13.56
CA ASN A 317 15.51 16.93 -14.86
C ASN A 317 15.01 16.01 -15.98
N PHE A 318 15.37 14.72 -15.90
CA PHE A 318 14.88 13.71 -16.85
C PHE A 318 13.34 13.64 -16.85
N LEU A 319 12.73 13.54 -15.67
CA LEU A 319 11.28 13.47 -15.55
C LEU A 319 10.58 14.73 -16.10
N ALA A 320 11.09 15.92 -15.78
CA ALA A 320 10.54 17.17 -16.27
C ALA A 320 10.68 17.29 -17.80
N ASP A 321 11.82 16.89 -18.37
CA ASP A 321 12.06 16.90 -19.81
C ASP A 321 11.02 16.06 -20.57
N VAL A 322 10.74 14.82 -20.12
CA VAL A 322 9.81 13.93 -20.82
C VAL A 322 8.35 14.37 -20.64
N LEU A 323 7.98 14.85 -19.45
CA LEU A 323 6.63 15.37 -19.17
C LEU A 323 6.33 16.68 -19.90
N SER A 324 7.36 17.50 -20.15
CA SER A 324 7.23 18.70 -20.98
C SER A 324 6.91 18.38 -22.44
N VAL A 325 7.29 17.19 -22.92
CA VAL A 325 7.03 16.74 -24.29
C VAL A 325 5.67 16.04 -24.40
N ASP A 326 5.36 15.15 -23.47
CA ASP A 326 4.07 14.48 -23.37
C ASP A 326 3.67 14.35 -21.88
N PRO A 327 2.69 15.13 -21.40
CA PRO A 327 2.26 15.11 -20.01
C PRO A 327 1.62 13.77 -19.59
N GLU A 328 1.25 12.91 -20.54
CA GLU A 328 0.65 11.59 -20.28
C GLU A 328 1.64 10.44 -20.49
N CYS A 329 2.95 10.71 -20.64
CA CYS A 329 3.95 9.66 -20.90
C CYS A 329 4.44 8.93 -19.64
N VAL A 330 4.21 9.47 -18.44
CA VAL A 330 4.63 8.88 -17.16
C VAL A 330 3.41 8.42 -16.37
N LEU A 331 3.41 7.17 -15.90
CA LEU A 331 2.46 6.67 -14.91
C LEU A 331 3.13 6.62 -13.53
N PHE A 332 2.53 7.30 -12.56
CA PHE A 332 3.02 7.34 -11.18
C PHE A 332 2.49 6.17 -10.34
N SER A 333 3.07 6.03 -9.15
CA SER A 333 2.95 4.86 -8.30
C SER A 333 1.50 4.48 -7.94
N ARG A 334 0.60 5.44 -7.69
CA ARG A 334 -0.75 5.11 -7.18
C ARG A 334 -1.65 4.57 -8.29
N ARG A 335 -1.65 5.19 -9.47
CA ARG A 335 -2.35 4.64 -10.65
C ARG A 335 -1.77 3.30 -11.11
N LEU A 336 -0.43 3.17 -11.10
CA LEU A 336 0.20 1.87 -11.39
C LEU A 336 -0.24 0.81 -10.38
N ALA A 337 -0.34 1.17 -9.09
CA ALA A 337 -0.77 0.25 -8.06
C ALA A 337 -2.21 -0.21 -8.30
N ALA A 338 -3.12 0.73 -8.58
CA ALA A 338 -4.51 0.45 -8.87
C ALA A 338 -4.67 -0.51 -10.07
N ALA A 339 -4.05 -0.18 -11.20
CA ALA A 339 -4.13 -1.02 -12.40
C ALA A 339 -3.54 -2.43 -12.16
N THR A 340 -2.44 -2.52 -11.41
CA THR A 340 -1.80 -3.79 -11.07
C THR A 340 -2.67 -4.65 -10.15
N LEU A 341 -3.22 -4.08 -9.08
CA LEU A 341 -4.10 -4.81 -8.16
C LEU A 341 -5.34 -5.35 -8.86
N LEU A 342 -5.97 -4.54 -9.72
CA LEU A 342 -7.14 -4.96 -10.48
C LEU A 342 -6.83 -6.06 -11.49
N ALA A 343 -5.66 -6.02 -12.15
CA ALA A 343 -5.23 -7.10 -13.03
C ALA A 343 -4.92 -8.40 -12.28
N ILE A 344 -4.29 -8.30 -11.09
CA ILE A 344 -4.05 -9.46 -10.21
C ILE A 344 -5.38 -10.06 -9.74
N ARG A 345 -6.35 -9.21 -9.37
CA ARG A 345 -7.69 -9.64 -8.97
C ARG A 345 -8.42 -10.35 -10.10
N GLU A 346 -8.42 -9.79 -11.30
CA GLU A 346 -9.03 -10.38 -12.49
C GLU A 346 -8.49 -11.79 -12.75
N LYS A 347 -7.19 -11.99 -12.53
CA LYS A 347 -6.50 -13.26 -12.75
C LYS A 347 -6.73 -14.30 -11.65
N THR A 348 -6.75 -13.87 -10.39
CA THR A 348 -6.69 -14.80 -9.24
C THR A 348 -8.02 -14.95 -8.51
N GLY A 349 -8.92 -13.96 -8.61
CA GLY A 349 -10.15 -13.89 -7.83
C GLY A 349 -9.98 -13.76 -6.32
N LEU A 350 -8.74 -13.68 -5.82
CA LEU A 350 -8.42 -13.68 -4.39
C LEU A 350 -7.47 -12.54 -4.00
N PHE A 351 -6.33 -12.43 -4.68
CA PHE A 351 -5.35 -11.41 -4.38
C PHE A 351 -5.82 -10.04 -4.88
N GLY A 352 -5.38 -8.98 -4.21
CA GLY A 352 -5.71 -7.61 -4.60
C GLY A 352 -7.10 -7.14 -4.19
N PHE A 353 -7.79 -7.83 -3.27
CA PHE A 353 -9.09 -7.44 -2.71
C PHE A 353 -8.99 -7.21 -1.19
N ALA A 354 -9.67 -6.17 -0.68
CA ALA A 354 -9.78 -5.93 0.76
C ALA A 354 -11.03 -6.62 1.32
N PHE A 355 -10.83 -7.44 2.34
CA PHE A 355 -11.91 -8.15 3.03
C PHE A 355 -12.11 -7.54 4.42
N ASP A 356 -13.34 -7.57 4.94
CA ASP A 356 -13.56 -7.29 6.35
C ASP A 356 -12.79 -8.29 7.23
N SER A 357 -12.47 -7.90 8.46
CA SER A 357 -11.58 -8.69 9.31
C SER A 357 -12.17 -10.03 9.75
N SER A 358 -13.50 -10.17 9.79
CA SER A 358 -14.15 -11.45 10.08
C SER A 358 -14.00 -12.42 8.91
N THR A 359 -14.19 -11.94 7.68
CA THR A 359 -13.96 -12.72 6.46
C THR A 359 -12.50 -13.15 6.32
N GLN A 360 -11.54 -12.26 6.62
CA GLN A 360 -10.11 -12.61 6.63
C GLN A 360 -9.81 -13.75 7.60
N TYR A 361 -10.28 -13.63 8.85
CA TYR A 361 -10.08 -14.68 9.86
C TYR A 361 -10.71 -16.02 9.44
N ASN A 362 -11.95 -16.00 8.96
CA ASN A 362 -12.68 -17.20 8.56
C ASN A 362 -12.00 -17.89 7.37
N LEU A 363 -11.54 -17.13 6.36
CA LEU A 363 -10.80 -17.68 5.23
C LEU A 363 -9.55 -18.44 5.70
N LEU A 364 -8.74 -17.83 6.58
CA LEU A 364 -7.53 -18.45 7.11
C LEU A 364 -7.85 -19.71 7.92
N LYS A 365 -8.89 -19.66 8.76
CA LYS A 365 -9.33 -20.78 9.59
C LYS A 365 -9.79 -21.97 8.75
N GLU A 366 -10.63 -21.72 7.75
CA GLU A 366 -11.14 -22.75 6.85
C GLU A 366 -10.01 -23.35 6.00
N CYS A 367 -9.12 -22.52 5.45
CA CYS A 367 -7.94 -23.00 4.73
C CYS A 367 -7.06 -23.92 5.59
N TYR A 368 -6.82 -23.56 6.86
CA TYR A 368 -6.06 -24.38 7.80
C TYR A 368 -6.76 -25.72 8.12
N ASN A 369 -8.07 -25.69 8.31
CA ASN A 369 -8.88 -26.87 8.66
C ASN A 369 -9.17 -27.79 7.47
N SER A 370 -8.98 -27.32 6.23
CA SER A 370 -9.31 -28.03 4.98
C SER A 370 -8.64 -29.39 4.76
N LYS A 371 -7.62 -29.75 5.56
CA LYS A 371 -6.75 -30.92 5.39
C LYS A 371 -5.95 -30.95 4.07
N VAL A 372 -6.00 -29.89 3.27
CA VAL A 372 -5.22 -29.74 2.03
C VAL A 372 -3.95 -28.93 2.32
N ASP A 373 -2.77 -29.52 2.14
CA ASP A 373 -1.50 -28.87 2.51
C ASP A 373 -1.25 -27.57 1.72
N ALA A 374 -1.66 -27.50 0.45
CA ALA A 374 -1.57 -26.27 -0.34
C ALA A 374 -2.41 -25.13 0.27
N LEU A 375 -3.59 -25.42 0.82
CA LEU A 375 -4.44 -24.43 1.48
C LEU A 375 -3.88 -24.02 2.84
N LYS A 376 -3.21 -24.93 3.57
CA LYS A 376 -2.47 -24.56 4.79
C LYS A 376 -1.33 -23.59 4.48
N ILE A 377 -0.55 -23.86 3.45
CA ILE A 377 0.54 -22.96 3.00
C ILE A 377 -0.04 -21.60 2.59
N LEU A 378 -1.20 -21.58 1.92
CA LEU A 378 -1.90 -20.34 1.58
C LEU A 378 -2.32 -19.57 2.84
N ALA A 379 -2.90 -20.24 3.84
CA ALA A 379 -3.27 -19.62 5.11
C ALA A 379 -2.05 -19.03 5.83
N GLU A 380 -0.94 -19.77 5.88
CA GLU A 380 0.31 -19.28 6.47
C GLU A 380 0.82 -18.04 5.73
N SER A 381 0.86 -18.07 4.40
CA SER A 381 1.29 -16.93 3.58
C SER A 381 0.41 -15.68 3.78
N LEU A 382 -0.91 -15.85 3.77
CA LEU A 382 -1.85 -14.75 3.94
C LEU A 382 -1.76 -14.18 5.37
N SER A 383 -1.63 -15.04 6.39
CA SER A 383 -1.57 -14.60 7.79
C SER A 383 -0.42 -13.65 8.11
N GLU A 384 0.71 -13.76 7.40
CA GLU A 384 1.87 -12.90 7.61
C GLU A 384 1.66 -11.46 7.10
N ASN A 385 0.84 -11.27 6.06
CA ASN A 385 0.82 -10.01 5.31
C ASN A 385 -0.58 -9.36 5.19
N ILE A 386 -1.67 -10.13 5.22
CA ILE A 386 -3.01 -9.64 4.88
C ILE A 386 -3.55 -8.58 5.85
N ALA A 387 -3.13 -8.62 7.12
CA ALA A 387 -3.50 -7.62 8.12
C ALA A 387 -2.95 -6.21 7.81
N PHE A 388 -1.90 -6.13 6.99
CA PHE A 388 -1.19 -4.89 6.65
C PHE A 388 -1.36 -4.47 5.20
N PHE A 389 -2.24 -5.16 4.45
CA PHE A 389 -2.36 -4.99 3.01
C PHE A 389 -2.74 -3.55 2.63
N GLU A 390 -3.83 -3.03 3.16
CA GLU A 390 -4.34 -1.70 2.83
C GLU A 390 -3.35 -0.61 3.24
N TYR A 391 -2.77 -0.73 4.45
CA TYR A 391 -1.75 0.19 4.95
C TYR A 391 -0.48 0.15 4.08
N GLY A 392 0.02 -1.03 3.76
CA GLY A 392 1.25 -1.21 3.00
C GLY A 392 1.16 -0.64 1.60
N ILE A 393 0.06 -0.88 0.89
CA ILE A 393 -0.20 -0.29 -0.43
C ILE A 393 -0.41 1.22 -0.31
N ASN A 394 -1.15 1.71 0.69
CA ASN A 394 -1.35 3.15 0.84
C ASN A 394 -0.03 3.91 1.09
N GLN A 395 0.91 3.31 1.83
CA GLN A 395 2.22 3.93 2.09
C GLN A 395 3.18 3.80 0.90
N ARG A 396 3.22 2.65 0.22
CA ARG A 396 4.27 2.34 -0.78
C ARG A 396 3.81 2.37 -2.23
N GLY A 397 2.51 2.47 -2.47
CA GLY A 397 1.91 2.35 -3.80
C GLY A 397 2.32 1.05 -4.50
N ALA A 398 2.72 1.17 -5.76
CA ALA A 398 3.02 0.02 -6.62
C ALA A 398 4.18 -0.83 -6.08
N LEU A 399 5.17 -0.23 -5.42
CA LEU A 399 6.28 -0.94 -4.79
C LEU A 399 5.81 -1.97 -3.74
N GLY A 400 4.68 -1.71 -3.07
CA GLY A 400 4.17 -2.59 -2.02
C GLY A 400 3.54 -3.89 -2.54
N ILE A 401 3.13 -3.96 -3.81
CA ILE A 401 2.24 -5.00 -4.31
C ILE A 401 2.83 -6.41 -4.20
N SER A 402 4.11 -6.57 -4.57
CA SER A 402 4.76 -7.88 -4.59
C SER A 402 4.84 -8.53 -3.21
N GLN A 403 4.80 -7.74 -2.13
CA GLN A 403 4.76 -8.26 -0.76
C GLN A 403 3.43 -8.95 -0.42
N PHE A 404 2.31 -8.49 -1.00
CA PHE A 404 0.96 -8.89 -0.58
C PHE A 404 0.26 -9.86 -1.53
N CYS A 405 0.87 -10.16 -2.69
CA CYS A 405 0.25 -10.97 -3.74
C CYS A 405 0.96 -12.31 -3.94
N GLY A 406 0.98 -12.82 -5.17
CA GLY A 406 1.44 -14.17 -5.49
C GLY A 406 2.91 -14.47 -5.13
N ALA A 407 3.77 -13.46 -4.99
CA ALA A 407 5.17 -13.67 -4.65
C ALA A 407 5.39 -14.19 -3.22
N SER A 408 4.65 -13.65 -2.23
CA SER A 408 4.74 -14.12 -0.85
C SER A 408 4.21 -15.56 -0.73
N PHE A 409 3.16 -15.89 -1.47
CA PHE A 409 2.65 -17.25 -1.55
C PHE A 409 3.66 -18.21 -2.20
N ALA A 410 4.26 -17.81 -3.32
CA ALA A 410 5.34 -18.57 -3.96
C ALA A 410 6.48 -18.86 -2.98
N ALA A 411 6.93 -17.82 -2.26
CA ALA A 411 8.02 -17.93 -1.30
C ALA A 411 7.69 -18.94 -0.19
N GLN A 412 6.47 -18.92 0.33
CA GLN A 412 6.03 -19.86 1.38
C GLN A 412 5.95 -21.31 0.87
N ILE A 413 5.55 -21.53 -0.39
CA ILE A 413 5.61 -22.87 -1.00
C ILE A 413 7.05 -23.41 -0.99
N TYR A 414 8.04 -22.60 -1.37
CA TYR A 414 9.44 -23.05 -1.36
C TYR A 414 10.00 -23.18 0.06
N LYS A 415 9.63 -22.27 0.97
CA LYS A 415 10.04 -22.31 2.38
C LYS A 415 9.57 -23.59 3.07
N SER A 416 8.34 -24.03 2.77
CA SER A 416 7.81 -25.32 3.26
C SER A 416 8.63 -26.54 2.80
N ARG A 417 9.43 -26.39 1.74
CA ARG A 417 10.35 -27.41 1.20
C ARG A 417 11.81 -27.18 1.64
N GLY A 418 12.04 -26.31 2.61
CA GLY A 418 13.37 -25.99 3.14
C GLY A 418 14.21 -25.08 2.25
N ARG A 419 13.61 -24.31 1.34
CA ARG A 419 14.31 -23.34 0.48
C ARG A 419 13.72 -21.94 0.62
N ASP A 420 14.53 -20.98 1.02
CA ASP A 420 14.10 -19.59 1.09
C ASP A 420 14.48 -18.85 -0.20
N TYR A 421 13.48 -18.47 -0.98
CA TYR A 421 13.61 -17.67 -2.21
C TYR A 421 12.80 -16.37 -2.14
N GLY A 422 12.53 -15.88 -0.92
CA GLY A 422 11.65 -14.73 -0.72
C GLY A 422 12.10 -13.50 -1.50
N ILE A 423 13.40 -13.20 -1.47
CA ILE A 423 13.96 -12.02 -2.16
C ILE A 423 13.81 -12.17 -3.68
N GLU A 424 14.26 -13.29 -4.24
CA GLU A 424 14.27 -13.51 -5.69
C GLU A 424 12.85 -13.50 -6.29
N LEU A 425 11.89 -14.07 -5.56
CA LEU A 425 10.49 -14.10 -5.98
C LEU A 425 9.85 -12.72 -5.86
N MET A 426 10.06 -11.99 -4.75
CA MET A 426 9.49 -10.66 -4.56
C MET A 426 10.06 -9.64 -5.55
N THR A 427 11.37 -9.66 -5.83
CA THR A 427 11.99 -8.73 -6.79
C THR A 427 11.52 -9.00 -8.21
N SER A 428 11.46 -10.28 -8.62
CA SER A 428 10.99 -10.67 -9.95
C SER A 428 9.50 -10.44 -10.15
N ALA A 429 8.71 -10.46 -9.07
CA ALA A 429 7.27 -10.28 -9.14
C ALA A 429 6.87 -8.84 -9.47
N MET A 430 7.61 -7.84 -9.02
CA MET A 430 7.24 -6.44 -9.22
C MET A 430 7.05 -6.10 -10.71
N SER A 431 8.06 -6.39 -11.53
CA SER A 431 8.04 -6.10 -12.96
C SER A 431 7.01 -6.94 -13.71
N LEU A 432 6.84 -8.20 -13.32
CA LEU A 432 5.81 -9.08 -13.85
C LEU A 432 4.40 -8.55 -13.53
N GLU A 433 4.12 -8.21 -12.28
CA GLU A 433 2.82 -7.72 -11.82
C GLU A 433 2.48 -6.38 -12.48
N PHE A 434 3.42 -5.45 -12.57
CA PHE A 434 3.22 -4.19 -13.30
C PHE A 434 2.88 -4.44 -14.76
N SER A 435 3.53 -5.42 -15.41
CA SER A 435 3.20 -5.79 -16.79
C SER A 435 1.76 -6.30 -16.95
N LEU A 436 1.22 -7.02 -15.95
CA LEU A 436 -0.19 -7.46 -15.94
C LEU A 436 -1.14 -6.26 -15.87
N GLY A 437 -0.85 -5.31 -14.96
CA GLY A 437 -1.60 -4.06 -14.80
C GLY A 437 -1.58 -3.20 -16.05
N LEU A 438 -0.43 -3.12 -16.71
CA LEU A 438 -0.22 -2.35 -17.92
C LEU A 438 -0.65 -3.09 -19.20
N GLY A 439 -1.08 -4.36 -19.11
CA GLY A 439 -1.40 -5.17 -20.29
C GLY A 439 -0.22 -5.27 -21.26
N ALA A 440 0.99 -5.47 -20.74
CA ALA A 440 2.23 -5.45 -21.50
C ALA A 440 2.98 -6.77 -21.40
N HIS A 441 3.75 -7.10 -22.44
CA HIS A 441 4.67 -8.23 -22.39
C HIS A 441 5.84 -7.93 -21.44
N HIS A 442 6.01 -8.77 -20.43
CA HIS A 442 7.13 -8.67 -19.49
C HIS A 442 8.45 -9.12 -20.14
N PHE A 443 9.52 -8.35 -19.94
CA PHE A 443 10.88 -8.72 -20.29
C PHE A 443 11.73 -9.01 -19.03
N PRO A 444 11.86 -10.29 -18.62
CA PRO A 444 12.67 -10.66 -17.46
C PRO A 444 14.12 -10.25 -17.66
N PHE A 445 14.79 -9.82 -16.61
CA PHE A 445 16.22 -9.60 -16.64
C PHE A 445 16.99 -10.93 -16.67
N GLU A 446 18.03 -10.99 -17.50
CA GLU A 446 18.93 -12.14 -17.58
C GLU A 446 20.35 -11.68 -17.86
N HIS A 447 21.29 -12.16 -17.04
CA HIS A 447 22.72 -12.02 -17.25
C HIS A 447 23.45 -13.24 -16.67
N THR A 448 24.76 -13.36 -16.93
CA THR A 448 25.57 -14.54 -16.57
C THR A 448 25.52 -14.93 -15.07
N GLY A 449 25.23 -14.00 -14.16
CA GLY A 449 25.19 -14.27 -12.71
C GLY A 449 23.80 -14.35 -12.06
N TYR A 450 22.72 -14.00 -12.78
CA TYR A 450 21.36 -13.87 -12.23
C TYR A 450 20.35 -13.79 -13.38
N SER A 451 19.24 -14.51 -13.23
CA SER A 451 18.16 -14.55 -14.20
C SER A 451 16.81 -14.59 -13.47
N GLU A 452 15.93 -13.65 -13.83
CA GLU A 452 14.55 -13.57 -13.32
C GLU A 452 13.63 -14.59 -14.01
N VAL A 453 14.09 -15.22 -15.10
CA VAL A 453 13.26 -16.05 -15.99
C VAL A 453 12.53 -17.17 -15.23
N ASN A 454 13.24 -17.90 -14.36
CA ASN A 454 12.62 -19.00 -13.63
C ASN A 454 11.67 -18.53 -12.53
N ALA A 455 12.01 -17.47 -11.81
CA ALA A 455 11.11 -16.85 -10.83
C ALA A 455 9.83 -16.35 -11.51
N CYS A 456 9.96 -15.67 -12.66
CA CYS A 456 8.82 -15.21 -13.46
C CYS A 456 7.94 -16.36 -13.93
N LYS A 457 8.51 -17.50 -14.35
CA LYS A 457 7.73 -18.69 -14.73
C LYS A 457 6.89 -19.23 -13.58
N ILE A 458 7.46 -19.29 -12.38
CA ILE A 458 6.76 -19.74 -11.15
C ILE A 458 5.59 -18.80 -10.87
N LEU A 459 5.85 -17.49 -10.84
CA LEU A 459 4.85 -16.47 -10.54
C LEU A 459 3.75 -16.43 -11.59
N ASN A 460 4.11 -16.57 -12.87
CA ASN A 460 3.14 -16.63 -13.97
C ASN A 460 2.20 -17.84 -13.84
N GLY A 461 2.68 -18.97 -13.32
CA GLY A 461 1.86 -20.14 -13.01
C GLY A 461 0.91 -19.94 -11.82
N ILE A 462 1.27 -19.08 -10.85
CA ILE A 462 0.37 -18.68 -9.76
C ILE A 462 -0.75 -17.78 -10.30
N TYR A 463 -0.41 -16.81 -11.16
CA TYR A 463 -1.38 -15.84 -11.67
C TYR A 463 -2.29 -16.39 -12.76
N ASN A 464 -1.82 -17.28 -13.64
CA ASN A 464 -2.63 -17.82 -14.74
C ASN A 464 -3.12 -19.25 -14.50
N GLY A 465 -2.78 -19.84 -13.35
CA GLY A 465 -2.94 -21.25 -13.10
C GLY A 465 -1.93 -22.12 -13.86
N VAL A 466 -1.87 -23.39 -13.48
CA VAL A 466 -1.12 -24.39 -14.25
C VAL A 466 -2.05 -24.85 -15.37
N GLN A 467 -1.78 -24.45 -16.61
CA GLN A 467 -2.36 -25.15 -17.75
C GLN A 467 -1.90 -26.60 -17.65
N GLN A 468 -2.82 -27.54 -17.40
CA GLN A 468 -2.53 -28.95 -17.63
C GLN A 468 -2.10 -29.05 -19.09
N SER A 469 -0.86 -29.46 -19.33
CA SER A 469 -0.40 -29.81 -20.68
C SER A 469 -1.39 -30.81 -21.25
N GLN A 470 -2.10 -30.40 -22.31
CA GLN A 470 -2.86 -31.30 -23.16
C GLN A 470 -1.90 -32.26 -23.87
#